data_AF-A0A945E0Q5-F1
#
_entry.id   AF-A0A945E0Q5-F1
#
_cell.length_a   1.000
_cell.length_b   1.000
_cell.length_c   1.000
_cell.angle_alpha   90.00
_cell.angle_beta   90.00
_cell.angle_gamma   90.00
#
_symmetry.space_group_name_H-M   'P 1'
#
loop_
_entity.id
_entity.type
_entity.pdbx_description
1 polymer ?
#
loop_
_entity_poly.entity_id
_entity_poly.type
_entity_poly.pdbx_seq_one_letter_code
_entity_poly.pdbx_strand_id
1 'polypeptide(L)' 'DDNGETVQSRLITYHEQTKPLVKYYEEKGILVSIDGIGTPDEIYSRIKFVLE' A
#
# COMPACT_ATOMS: atom_id res chain seq x y z
N ASP A 1 2.23 17.03 -14.02
CA ASP A 1 2.97 15.86 -14.55
C ASP A 1 2.16 14.56 -14.43
N ASP A 2 0.83 14.65 -14.29
CA ASP A 2 -0.06 13.48 -14.20
C ASP A 2 -0.63 13.13 -15.57
N ASN A 3 0.27 12.87 -16.51
CA ASN A 3 -0.10 12.29 -17.80
C ASN A 3 -0.07 10.75 -17.70
N GLY A 4 -0.74 10.07 -18.62
CA GLY A 4 -0.89 8.61 -18.60
C GLY A 4 0.45 7.86 -18.63
N GLU A 5 1.43 8.36 -19.38
CA GLU A 5 2.77 7.75 -19.49
C GLU A 5 3.50 7.79 -18.14
N THR A 6 3.45 8.93 -17.45
CA THR A 6 4.06 9.09 -16.12
C THR A 6 3.38 8.20 -15.09
N VAL A 7 2.06 8.05 -15.13
CA VAL A 7 1.32 7.12 -14.24
C VAL A 7 1.75 5.68 -14.48
N GLN A 8 1.87 5.27 -15.74
CA GLN A 8 2.31 3.91 -16.09
C GLN A 8 3.73 3.63 -15.59
N SER A 9 4.66 4.56 -15.80
CA SER A 9 6.04 4.43 -15.31
C SER A 9 6.09 4.27 -13.79
N ARG A 10 5.32 5.09 -13.04
CA ARG A 10 5.23 4.97 -11.57
C ARG A 10 4.70 3.61 -11.11
N LEU A 11 3.68 3.07 -11.78
CA LEU A 11 3.12 1.75 -11.46
C LEU A 11 4.12 0.61 -11.72
N ILE A 12 4.88 0.68 -12.81
CA ILE A 12 5.95 -0.28 -13.11
C ILE A 12 7.00 -0.24 -11.99
N THR A 13 7.50 0.96 -11.65
CA THR A 13 8.49 1.12 -10.56
C THR A 13 7.97 0.59 -9.22
N TYR A 14 6.70 0.85 -8.87
CA TYR A 14 6.09 0.29 -7.67
C TYR A 14 6.11 -1.24 -7.68
N HIS A 15 5.74 -1.88 -8.78
CA HIS A 15 5.74 -3.34 -8.89
C HIS A 15 7.14 -3.95 -8.83
N GLU A 16 8.14 -3.29 -9.39
CA GLU A 16 9.53 -3.78 -9.42
C GLU A 16 10.25 -3.57 -8.09
N GLN A 17 10.06 -2.43 -7.43
CA GLN A 17 10.89 -2.01 -6.30
C GLN A 17 10.15 -2.02 -4.97
N THR A 18 8.87 -1.65 -4.94
CA THR A 18 8.11 -1.51 -3.69
C THR A 18 7.35 -2.78 -3.34
N LYS A 19 6.68 -3.44 -4.29
CA LYS A 19 5.89 -4.65 -4.05
C LYS A 19 6.70 -5.80 -3.42
N PRO A 20 7.99 -6.05 -3.76
CA PRO A 20 8.78 -7.09 -3.08
C PRO A 20 8.94 -6.87 -1.57
N LEU A 21 8.84 -5.62 -1.08
CA LEU A 21 8.93 -5.33 0.36
C LEU A 21 7.77 -5.91 1.16
N VAL A 22 6.63 -6.20 0.54
CA VAL A 22 5.50 -6.90 1.20
C VAL A 22 5.97 -8.23 1.75
N LYS A 23 6.63 -9.04 0.92
CA LYS A 23 7.18 -10.34 1.32
C LYS A 23 8.20 -10.20 2.45
N TYR A 24 9.06 -9.19 2.38
CA TYR A 24 10.07 -8.93 3.42
C TYR A 24 9.44 -8.67 4.80
N TYR A 25 8.36 -7.88 4.87
CA TYR A 25 7.68 -7.60 6.13
C TYR A 25 6.78 -8.76 6.58
N GLU A 26 6.22 -9.53 5.64
CA GLU A 26 5.48 -10.76 5.90
C GLU A 26 6.37 -11.82 6.56
N GLU A 27 7.57 -12.05 6.02
CA GLU A 27 8.57 -12.99 6.59
C GLU A 27 9.04 -12.59 7.99
N LYS A 28 8.99 -11.29 8.32
CA LYS A 28 9.27 -10.78 9.67
C LYS A 28 8.10 -10.94 10.65
N GLY A 29 6.91 -11.30 10.16
CA GLY A 29 5.70 -11.41 10.98
C GLY A 29 5.17 -10.08 11.50
N ILE A 30 5.58 -8.95 10.92
CA ILE A 30 5.17 -7.60 11.35
C ILE A 30 4.29 -6.88 10.33
N LEU A 31 3.98 -7.51 9.20
CA LEU A 31 3.11 -6.94 8.19
C LEU A 31 1.66 -6.97 8.66
N VAL A 32 1.00 -5.81 8.61
CA VAL A 32 -0.46 -5.69 8.77
C VAL A 32 -1.04 -5.12 7.48
N SER A 33 -1.96 -5.86 6.87
CA SER A 33 -2.65 -5.45 5.63
C SER A 33 -3.98 -4.78 5.97
N ILE A 34 -4.24 -3.63 5.34
CA ILE A 34 -5.46 -2.83 5.54
C ILE A 34 -6.12 -2.61 4.18
N ASP A 35 -7.44 -2.77 4.12
CA ASP A 35 -8.21 -2.45 2.92
C ASP A 35 -8.25 -0.92 2.69
N GLY A 36 -7.74 -0.49 1.54
CA GLY A 36 -7.69 0.90 1.11
C GLY A 36 -8.91 1.39 0.32
N ILE A 37 -9.94 0.56 0.15
CA ILE A 37 -11.17 0.93 -0.58
C ILE A 37 -12.21 1.48 0.41
N GLY A 38 -12.69 2.70 0.18
CA GLY A 38 -13.73 3.34 0.99
C GLY A 38 -13.52 4.85 1.13
N THR A 39 -14.28 5.46 2.03
CA THR A 39 -14.09 6.85 2.45
C THR A 39 -12.85 7.01 3.33
N PRO A 40 -12.24 8.20 3.40
CA PRO A 40 -11.11 8.45 4.30
C PRO A 40 -11.38 8.10 5.76
N ASP A 41 -12.60 8.33 6.27
CA ASP A 41 -12.99 8.03 7.65
C ASP A 41 -13.05 6.51 7.93
N GLU A 42 -13.55 5.73 6.97
CA GLU A 42 -13.56 4.26 7.04
C GLU A 42 -12.13 3.71 7.04
N ILE A 43 -11.28 4.21 6.13
CA ILE A 43 -9.88 3.78 6.03
C ILE A 43 -9.12 4.14 7.31
N TYR A 44 -9.30 5.36 7.82
CA TYR A 44 -8.70 5.81 9.08
C TYR A 44 -9.13 4.94 10.26
N SER A 45 -10.40 4.58 10.33
CA SER A 45 -10.93 3.69 11.38
C SER A 45 -10.27 2.31 11.33
N ARG A 46 -10.04 1.74 10.13
CA ARG A 46 -9.32 0.48 9.95
C ARG A 46 -7.85 0.58 10.38
N ILE A 47 -7.18 1.69 10.05
CA ILE A 47 -5.80 1.95 10.49
C ILE A 47 -5.72 2.02 12.01
N LYS A 48 -6.64 2.75 12.64
CA LYS A 48 -6.67 2.88 14.09
C LYS A 48 -6.91 1.53 14.78
N PHE A 49 -7.84 0.73 14.25
CA PHE A 49 -8.18 -0.59 14.80
C PHE A 49 -6.98 -1.55 14.87
N VAL A 50 -6.01 -1.45 13.95
CA VAL A 50 -4.85 -2.34 13.95
C VAL A 50 -3.66 -1.84 14.80
N LEU A 51 -3.74 -0.59 15.29
CA LEU A 51 -2.69 0.02 16.13
C LEU A 51 -3.01 -0.02 17.63
N GLU A 52 -4.26 -0.32 18.00
CA GLU A 52 -4.75 -0.49 19.37
C GLU A 52 -4.68 -1.96 19.83
#